data_AF-A0A7R9VJC8-F1
#
_entry.id   AF-A0A7R9VJC8-F1
#
_cell.length_a   1.000
_cell.length_b   1.000
_cell.length_c   1.000
_cell.angle_alpha   90.00
_cell.angle_beta   90.00
_cell.angle_gamma   90.00
#
_symmetry.space_group_name_H-M   'P 1'
#
loop_
_entity.id
_entity.type
_entity.pdbx_description
1 polymer ?
#
loop_
_entity_poly.entity_id
_entity_poly.type
_entity_poly.pdbx_seq_one_letter_code
_entity_poly.pdbx_strand_id
1 'polypeptide(L)'
;MLFMDWRDGHTAGRPEMKAANEKLPTFLYAMPFSKTKVFLEETSLVARPAIGFQELKERLQARMEHYGIKVTKIEEEEYCLIPMGGVLPTYPQRVLACGGTAGMVHPSTGFMMSQMLGNMPRVADAIVEQLSAPADKATDADMPKRPRNEAEADCMAERVWAATWPVERIRQRTFLTFGMELLLSLDLAQTRRFFGAFFTLRYPLWSGFLSLRLGFLQLIGFGLEFFMNSSNESRGKLLQFGVPGLIAILWELSPTLFPTSIYPTAGRNLREIKAAEDARVQQQLAEGAAPRTSAPEREEQPVGAAK
;
A
#
# COMPACT_ATOMS: atom_id res chain seq x y z
N MET A 1 -8.22 17.58 22.50
CA MET A 1 -8.43 16.95 21.17
C MET A 1 -9.38 15.79 21.34
N LEU A 2 -10.38 15.67 20.46
CA LEU A 2 -11.17 14.44 20.33
C LEU A 2 -10.65 13.70 19.11
N PHE A 3 -10.26 12.44 19.32
CA PHE A 3 -9.72 11.57 18.30
C PHE A 3 -10.72 10.44 18.03
N MET A 4 -11.14 10.31 16.77
CA MET A 4 -12.09 9.27 16.32
C MET A 4 -13.36 9.18 17.18
N ASP A 5 -14.11 10.29 17.30
CA ASP A 5 -15.37 10.28 18.05
C ASP A 5 -16.51 9.64 17.24
N TRP A 6 -16.74 8.35 17.51
CA TRP A 6 -17.78 7.54 16.88
C TRP A 6 -19.19 7.75 17.45
N ARG A 7 -19.42 8.65 18.42
CA ARG A 7 -20.75 8.87 19.00
C ARG A 7 -21.72 9.45 17.95
N ASP A 8 -22.97 8.99 17.98
CA ASP A 8 -23.99 9.25 16.93
C ASP A 8 -25.25 9.92 17.48
N GLY A 9 -25.21 10.47 18.70
CA GLY A 9 -26.38 11.12 19.32
C GLY A 9 -26.99 12.24 18.48
N HIS A 10 -26.20 12.88 17.62
CA HIS A 10 -26.64 13.88 16.65
C HIS A 10 -27.61 13.35 15.58
N THR A 11 -27.72 12.04 15.42
CA THR A 11 -28.62 11.38 14.45
C THR A 11 -30.00 11.05 15.03
N ALA A 12 -30.23 11.17 16.35
CA ALA A 12 -31.43 10.66 17.02
C ALA A 12 -32.76 11.20 16.47
N GLY A 13 -32.78 12.46 16.01
CA GLY A 13 -33.95 13.09 15.37
C GLY A 13 -33.98 12.99 13.85
N ARG A 14 -33.08 12.20 13.24
CA ARG A 14 -32.86 12.14 11.78
C ARG A 14 -32.83 10.66 11.34
N PRO A 15 -34.00 9.99 11.17
CA PRO A 15 -34.07 8.54 10.96
C PRO A 15 -33.26 8.04 9.76
N GLU A 16 -33.28 8.75 8.63
CA GLU A 16 -32.52 8.38 7.44
C GLU A 16 -31.01 8.48 7.67
N MET A 17 -30.54 9.59 8.28
CA MET A 17 -29.14 9.76 8.66
C MET A 17 -28.69 8.71 9.66
N LYS A 18 -29.54 8.35 10.62
CA LYS A 18 -29.26 7.30 11.60
C LYS A 18 -29.06 5.94 10.91
N ALA A 19 -29.99 5.55 10.03
CA ALA A 19 -29.87 4.29 9.29
C ALA A 19 -28.63 4.27 8.37
N ALA A 20 -28.31 5.39 7.73
CA ALA A 20 -27.10 5.53 6.91
C ALA A 20 -25.82 5.42 7.76
N ASN A 21 -25.78 6.09 8.92
CA ASN A 21 -24.63 6.07 9.83
C ASN A 21 -24.45 4.72 10.54
N GLU A 22 -25.51 3.97 10.80
CA GLU A 22 -25.42 2.61 11.33
C GLU A 22 -24.70 1.68 10.34
N LYS A 23 -24.98 1.84 9.04
CA LYS A 23 -24.43 0.98 7.98
C LYS A 23 -23.05 1.40 7.50
N LEU A 24 -22.82 2.71 7.35
CA LEU A 24 -21.56 3.32 6.93
C LEU A 24 -21.21 4.43 7.94
N PRO A 25 -20.53 4.05 9.04
CA PRO A 25 -20.31 4.97 10.14
C PRO A 25 -19.25 6.03 9.82
N THR A 26 -19.49 7.24 10.29
CA THR A 26 -18.51 8.34 10.30
C THR A 26 -18.13 8.69 11.74
N PHE A 27 -17.03 9.40 11.89
CA PHE A 27 -16.55 9.90 13.16
C PHE A 27 -16.05 11.34 13.03
N LEU A 28 -15.94 12.02 14.17
CA LEU A 28 -15.43 13.38 14.25
C LEU A 28 -13.98 13.40 14.75
N TYR A 29 -13.11 14.15 14.06
CA TYR A 29 -11.94 14.76 14.67
C TYR A 29 -12.25 16.18 15.14
N ALA A 30 -11.86 16.51 16.38
CA ALA A 30 -11.96 17.86 16.92
C ALA A 30 -10.63 18.32 17.53
N MET A 31 -9.99 19.29 16.89
CA MET A 31 -8.68 19.81 17.28
C MET A 31 -8.79 21.30 17.62
N PRO A 32 -8.89 21.66 18.92
CA PRO A 32 -8.92 23.06 19.32
C PRO A 32 -7.54 23.70 19.12
N PHE A 33 -7.49 24.84 18.42
CA PHE A 33 -6.31 25.70 18.32
C PHE A 33 -6.28 26.76 19.42
N SER A 34 -7.45 27.21 19.86
CA SER A 34 -7.61 28.17 20.95
C SER A 34 -8.98 27.98 21.63
N LYS A 35 -9.34 28.86 22.56
CA LYS A 35 -10.68 28.87 23.18
C LYS A 35 -11.82 29.12 22.20
N THR A 36 -11.54 29.73 21.04
CA THR A 36 -12.55 30.17 20.05
C THR A 36 -12.29 29.67 18.64
N LYS A 37 -11.20 28.91 18.42
CA LYS A 37 -10.82 28.37 17.12
C LYS A 37 -10.64 26.86 17.23
N VAL A 38 -11.35 26.11 16.40
CA VAL A 38 -11.35 24.64 16.40
C VAL A 38 -11.40 24.14 14.96
N PHE A 39 -10.62 23.10 14.66
CA PHE A 39 -10.78 22.28 13.47
C PHE A 39 -11.77 21.15 13.77
N LEU A 40 -12.75 20.98 12.89
CA LEU A 40 -13.75 19.92 12.94
C LEU A 40 -13.75 19.20 11.59
N GLU A 41 -13.62 17.87 11.63
CA GLU A 41 -13.65 17.03 10.43
C GLU A 41 -14.56 15.83 10.70
N GLU A 42 -15.66 15.75 9.96
CA GLU A 42 -16.46 14.52 9.89
C GLU A 42 -15.90 13.68 8.74
N THR A 43 -15.52 12.45 9.05
CA THR A 43 -14.83 11.58 8.10
C THR A 43 -15.27 10.13 8.26
N SER A 44 -15.07 9.35 7.20
CA SER A 44 -15.23 7.89 7.22
C SER A 44 -13.87 7.23 7.30
N LEU A 45 -13.73 6.16 8.09
CA LEU A 45 -12.44 5.46 8.23
C LEU A 45 -12.01 4.77 6.93
N VAL A 46 -12.90 3.92 6.42
CA VAL A 46 -12.73 3.18 5.18
C VAL A 46 -14.12 2.91 4.62
N ALA A 47 -14.29 3.14 3.32
CA ALA A 47 -15.55 2.90 2.62
C ALA A 47 -15.27 2.54 1.16
N ARG A 48 -16.11 1.65 0.61
CA ARG A 48 -16.07 1.23 -0.80
C ARG A 48 -17.51 1.13 -1.33
N PRO A 49 -18.02 2.13 -2.10
CA PRO A 49 -17.36 3.37 -2.53
C PRO A 49 -17.16 4.38 -1.38
N ALA A 50 -16.39 5.44 -1.63
CA ALA A 50 -16.20 6.54 -0.67
C ALA A 50 -17.53 7.25 -0.36
N ILE A 51 -17.70 7.71 0.89
CA ILE A 51 -18.84 8.53 1.29
C ILE A 51 -18.74 9.91 0.62
N GLY A 52 -19.85 10.41 0.10
CA GLY A 52 -19.88 11.71 -0.58
C GLY A 52 -19.62 12.87 0.38
N PHE A 53 -18.90 13.89 -0.08
CA PHE A 53 -18.59 15.07 0.73
C PHE A 53 -19.84 15.80 1.24
N GLN A 54 -20.92 15.80 0.45
CA GLN A 54 -22.18 16.41 0.86
C GLN A 54 -22.78 15.69 2.08
N GLU A 55 -22.75 14.35 2.10
CA GLU A 55 -23.23 13.56 3.23
C GLU A 55 -22.36 13.80 4.48
N LEU A 56 -21.04 13.85 4.33
CA LEU A 56 -20.12 14.19 5.44
C LEU A 56 -20.42 15.59 6.00
N LYS A 57 -20.66 16.57 5.13
CA LYS A 57 -20.99 17.95 5.52
C LYS A 57 -22.32 18.02 6.28
N GLU A 58 -23.35 17.30 5.82
CA GLU A 58 -24.65 17.23 6.50
C GLU A 58 -24.56 16.57 7.88
N ARG A 59 -23.79 15.48 7.99
CA ARG A 59 -23.52 14.82 9.28
C ARG A 59 -22.75 15.74 10.23
N LEU A 60 -21.73 16.47 9.72
CA LEU A 60 -21.00 17.46 10.50
C LEU A 60 -21.91 18.59 11.00
N GLN A 61 -22.78 19.11 10.14
CA GLN A 61 -23.75 20.15 10.50
C GLN A 61 -24.71 19.67 11.59
N ALA A 62 -25.31 18.49 11.42
CA ALA A 62 -26.18 17.88 12.43
C ALA A 62 -25.45 17.71 13.77
N ARG A 63 -24.17 17.33 13.73
CA ARG A 63 -23.33 17.20 14.92
C ARG A 63 -23.05 18.54 15.59
N MET A 64 -22.72 19.58 14.82
CA MET A 64 -22.51 20.93 15.36
C MET A 64 -23.79 21.49 16.01
N GLU A 65 -24.94 21.32 15.37
CA GLU A 65 -26.24 21.69 15.92
C GLU A 65 -26.54 20.96 17.23
N HIS A 66 -26.32 19.64 17.27
CA HIS A 66 -26.53 18.81 18.46
C HIS A 66 -25.71 19.28 19.67
N TYR A 67 -24.48 19.74 19.43
CA TYR A 67 -23.61 20.28 20.49
C TYR A 67 -23.75 21.79 20.71
N GLY A 68 -24.68 22.46 20.00
CA GLY A 68 -24.89 23.90 20.12
C GLY A 68 -23.69 24.75 19.65
N ILE A 69 -22.85 24.21 18.76
CA ILE A 69 -21.69 24.90 18.19
C ILE A 69 -22.18 25.96 17.21
N LYS A 70 -21.96 27.24 17.54
CA LYS A 70 -22.30 28.37 16.68
C LYS A 70 -21.06 28.83 15.91
N VAL A 71 -21.01 28.51 14.62
CA VAL A 71 -19.92 28.94 13.74
C VAL A 71 -20.09 30.44 13.43
N THR A 72 -19.15 31.26 13.88
CA THR A 72 -19.15 32.71 13.61
C THR A 72 -18.38 33.07 12.34
N LYS A 73 -17.39 32.24 11.97
CA LYS A 73 -16.54 32.41 10.79
C LYS A 73 -15.94 31.06 10.41
N ILE A 74 -15.93 30.75 9.12
CA ILE A 74 -15.14 29.65 8.55
C ILE A 74 -13.86 30.28 8.01
N GLU A 75 -12.70 29.81 8.47
CA GLU A 75 -11.41 30.27 7.95
C GLU A 75 -10.99 29.48 6.70
N GLU A 76 -11.21 28.17 6.71
CA GLU A 76 -10.82 27.24 5.66
C GLU A 76 -11.81 26.06 5.63
N GLU A 77 -12.05 25.52 4.43
CA GLU A 77 -12.81 24.29 4.19
C GLU A 77 -11.95 23.41 3.27
N GLU A 78 -11.69 22.17 3.68
CA GLU A 78 -10.87 21.21 2.94
C GLU A 78 -11.68 19.96 2.61
N TYR A 79 -11.45 19.41 1.41
CA TYR A 79 -12.00 18.14 0.97
C TYR A 79 -10.87 17.14 0.80
N CYS A 80 -10.87 16.08 1.60
CA CYS A 80 -9.83 15.07 1.57
C CYS A 80 -10.38 13.71 1.17
N LEU A 81 -9.79 13.11 0.14
CA LEU A 81 -10.01 11.72 -0.25
C LEU A 81 -8.67 11.00 -0.23
N ILE A 82 -8.56 9.96 0.59
CA ILE A 82 -7.33 9.17 0.73
C ILE A 82 -7.53 7.80 0.07
N PRO A 83 -6.78 7.47 -1.00
CA PRO A 83 -6.76 6.12 -1.54
C PRO A 83 -6.08 5.16 -0.54
N MET A 84 -6.89 4.42 0.20
CA MET A 84 -6.43 3.52 1.25
C MET A 84 -5.58 2.37 0.68
N GLY A 85 -4.33 2.25 1.12
CA GLY A 85 -3.40 1.20 0.71
C GLY A 85 -2.76 1.37 -0.67
N GLY A 86 -3.44 1.98 -1.64
CA GLY A 86 -2.95 2.14 -3.02
C GLY A 86 -2.63 0.80 -3.70
N VAL A 87 -2.06 0.83 -4.91
CA VAL A 87 -1.46 -0.36 -5.54
C VAL A 87 0.04 -0.36 -5.28
N LEU A 88 0.64 -1.55 -5.09
CA LEU A 88 2.09 -1.66 -5.15
C LEU A 88 2.55 -1.43 -6.60
N PRO A 89 3.74 -0.86 -6.81
CA PRO A 89 4.32 -0.73 -8.14
C PRO A 89 4.51 -2.10 -8.79
N THR A 90 4.19 -2.19 -10.08
CA THR A 90 4.49 -3.37 -10.91
C THR A 90 5.94 -3.32 -11.37
N TYR A 91 6.65 -4.44 -11.29
CA TYR A 91 8.05 -4.56 -11.68
C TYR A 91 8.22 -5.39 -12.97
N PRO A 92 9.26 -5.14 -13.78
CA PRO A 92 10.27 -4.09 -13.64
C PRO A 92 9.72 -2.69 -13.98
N GLN A 93 10.20 -1.66 -13.28
CA GLN A 93 9.80 -0.25 -13.51
C GLN A 93 10.92 0.70 -13.10
N ARG A 94 11.27 1.64 -13.98
CA ARG A 94 12.36 2.61 -13.76
C ARG A 94 11.90 3.95 -13.22
N VAL A 95 10.62 4.25 -13.34
CA VAL A 95 10.03 5.44 -12.72
C VAL A 95 9.87 5.15 -11.23
N LEU A 96 10.75 5.75 -10.42
CA LEU A 96 10.69 5.68 -8.97
C LEU A 96 9.56 6.57 -8.45
N ALA A 97 8.97 6.21 -7.31
CA ALA A 97 7.96 7.00 -6.64
C ALA A 97 8.16 7.02 -5.12
N CYS A 98 7.48 7.94 -4.45
CA CYS A 98 7.49 8.04 -3.00
C CYS A 98 6.10 8.42 -2.46
N GLY A 99 5.77 7.95 -1.26
CA GLY A 99 4.48 8.26 -0.62
C GLY A 99 3.32 7.55 -1.29
N GLY A 100 2.22 8.27 -1.53
CA GLY A 100 0.98 7.67 -2.01
C GLY A 100 1.12 7.04 -3.38
N THR A 101 1.92 7.65 -4.25
CA THR A 101 2.25 7.12 -5.59
C THR A 101 3.14 5.88 -5.55
N ALA A 102 3.79 5.60 -4.41
CA ALA A 102 4.51 4.36 -4.16
C ALA A 102 3.66 3.33 -3.37
N GLY A 103 2.37 3.59 -3.12
CA GLY A 103 1.50 2.67 -2.35
C GLY A 103 1.78 2.66 -0.84
N MET A 104 2.40 3.72 -0.30
CA MET A 104 2.84 3.79 1.10
C MET A 104 1.74 4.26 2.07
N VAL A 105 0.52 4.50 1.60
CA VAL A 105 -0.61 4.84 2.46
C VAL A 105 -0.98 3.62 3.31
N HIS A 106 -1.11 3.80 4.63
CA HIS A 106 -1.55 2.73 5.53
C HIS A 106 -2.96 2.24 5.13
N PRO A 107 -3.15 0.96 4.76
CA PRO A 107 -4.43 0.45 4.25
C PRO A 107 -5.62 0.67 5.20
N SER A 108 -5.43 0.55 6.50
CA SER A 108 -6.53 0.66 7.48
C SER A 108 -6.76 2.05 8.09
N THR A 109 -5.86 3.02 7.89
CA THR A 109 -5.91 4.33 8.60
C THR A 109 -5.66 5.54 7.72
N GLY A 110 -5.07 5.37 6.53
CA GLY A 110 -4.71 6.48 5.66
C GLY A 110 -3.42 7.19 6.06
N PHE A 111 -2.79 6.83 7.18
CA PHE A 111 -1.55 7.45 7.63
C PHE A 111 -0.37 7.09 6.73
N MET A 112 0.50 8.07 6.47
CA MET A 112 1.65 7.88 5.59
C MET A 112 2.89 8.69 6.02
N MET A 113 2.70 9.90 6.55
CA MET A 113 3.80 10.85 6.77
C MET A 113 4.92 10.31 7.67
N SER A 114 4.58 9.68 8.79
CA SER A 114 5.58 9.15 9.73
C SER A 114 6.42 8.03 9.11
N GLN A 115 5.77 7.11 8.38
CA GLN A 115 6.44 6.03 7.67
C GLN A 115 7.32 6.58 6.56
N MET A 116 6.81 7.54 5.78
CA MET A 116 7.56 8.20 4.72
C MET A 116 8.83 8.85 5.27
N LEU A 117 8.72 9.72 6.26
CA LEU A 117 9.88 10.40 6.85
C LEU A 117 10.90 9.42 7.44
N GLY A 118 10.44 8.31 8.01
CA GLY A 118 11.33 7.27 8.54
C GLY A 118 12.01 6.39 7.49
N ASN A 119 11.39 6.19 6.31
CA ASN A 119 11.90 5.28 5.28
C ASN A 119 12.72 6.00 4.18
N MET A 120 12.38 7.25 3.88
CA MET A 120 12.99 7.98 2.76
C MET A 120 14.52 8.14 2.83
N PRO A 121 15.16 8.32 4.00
CA PRO A 121 16.62 8.34 4.06
C PRO A 121 17.26 7.07 3.47
N ARG A 122 16.73 5.89 3.79
CA ARG A 122 17.19 4.61 3.23
C ARG A 122 17.01 4.52 1.72
N VAL A 123 15.90 5.07 1.20
CA VAL A 123 15.63 5.13 -0.25
C VAL A 123 16.63 6.06 -0.94
N ALA A 124 16.93 7.22 -0.34
CA ALA A 124 17.93 8.14 -0.84
C ALA A 124 19.33 7.50 -0.87
N ASP A 125 19.72 6.80 0.20
CA ASP A 125 20.99 6.08 0.26
C ASP A 125 21.09 5.02 -0.84
N ALA A 126 20.01 4.27 -1.11
CA ALA A 126 19.97 3.29 -2.20
C ALA A 126 20.11 3.94 -3.58
N ILE A 127 19.53 5.12 -3.78
CA ILE A 127 19.70 5.89 -5.03
C ILE A 127 21.16 6.32 -5.18
N VAL A 128 21.75 6.89 -4.14
CA VAL A 128 23.16 7.31 -4.12
C VAL A 128 24.06 6.11 -4.39
N GLU A 129 23.83 4.96 -3.77
CA GLU A 129 24.60 3.74 -4.00
C GLU A 129 24.55 3.30 -5.46
N GLN A 130 23.39 3.37 -6.12
CA GLN A 130 23.29 2.99 -7.53
C GLN A 130 23.95 4.01 -8.48
N LEU A 131 23.94 5.30 -8.13
CA LEU A 131 24.48 6.37 -8.97
C LEU A 131 25.95 6.72 -8.67
N SER A 132 26.47 6.34 -7.52
CA SER A 132 27.80 6.75 -7.02
C SER A 132 28.69 5.58 -6.62
N ALA A 133 28.31 4.34 -6.93
CA ALA A 133 29.20 3.19 -6.76
C ALA A 133 30.53 3.44 -7.49
N PRO A 134 31.69 3.22 -6.82
CA PRO A 134 33.00 3.56 -7.37
C PRO A 134 33.19 2.89 -8.72
N ALA A 135 33.57 3.68 -9.72
CA ALA A 135 33.84 3.15 -11.04
C ALA A 135 35.06 2.22 -10.99
N ASP A 136 35.01 1.10 -11.74
CA ASP A 136 36.13 0.16 -11.87
C ASP A 136 37.38 0.82 -12.54
N LYS A 137 37.24 2.04 -13.08
CA LYS A 137 38.30 2.80 -13.77
C LYS A 137 38.53 4.16 -13.13
N ALA A 138 39.79 4.52 -12.93
CA ALA A 138 40.22 5.79 -12.35
C ALA A 138 39.77 7.04 -13.15
N THR A 139 39.44 6.89 -14.44
CA THR A 139 38.97 8.00 -15.29
C THR A 139 37.53 8.44 -15.01
N ASP A 140 36.77 7.61 -14.30
CA ASP A 140 35.32 7.79 -14.12
C ASP A 140 34.96 8.07 -12.66
N ALA A 141 35.96 8.31 -11.80
CA ALA A 141 35.82 8.40 -10.35
C ALA A 141 34.90 9.55 -9.87
N ASP A 142 34.77 10.62 -10.65
CA ASP A 142 33.96 11.80 -10.34
C ASP A 142 32.66 11.91 -11.16
N MET A 143 32.35 10.91 -12.00
CA MET A 143 31.15 10.92 -12.84
C MET A 143 30.03 10.05 -12.25
N PRO A 144 28.75 10.50 -12.27
CA PRO A 144 27.64 9.65 -11.89
C PRO A 144 27.64 8.38 -12.73
N LYS A 145 27.57 7.22 -12.07
CA LYS A 145 27.46 5.93 -12.73
C LYS A 145 26.21 5.92 -13.60
N ARG A 146 26.40 5.71 -14.89
CA ARG A 146 25.32 5.51 -15.86
C ARG A 146 25.18 4.02 -16.16
N PRO A 147 23.95 3.50 -16.31
CA PRO A 147 23.77 2.12 -16.74
C PRO A 147 24.36 1.94 -18.14
N ARG A 148 25.09 0.83 -18.37
CA ARG A 148 25.71 0.55 -19.68
C ARG A 148 24.73 -0.07 -20.67
N ASN A 149 23.66 -0.68 -20.16
CA ASN A 149 22.59 -1.30 -20.94
C ASN A 149 21.28 -1.29 -20.14
N GLU A 150 20.20 -1.67 -20.81
CA GLU A 150 18.84 -1.72 -20.25
C GLU A 150 18.75 -2.62 -18.99
N ALA A 151 19.38 -3.80 -19.02
CA ALA A 151 19.36 -4.74 -17.89
C ALA A 151 20.04 -4.16 -16.63
N GLU A 152 21.13 -3.41 -16.79
CA GLU A 152 21.78 -2.71 -15.67
C GLU A 152 20.90 -1.57 -15.14
N ALA A 153 20.20 -0.84 -16.02
CA ALA A 153 19.24 0.18 -15.62
C ALA A 153 18.07 -0.40 -14.81
N ASP A 154 17.53 -1.54 -15.25
CA ASP A 154 16.47 -2.26 -14.54
C ASP A 154 16.95 -2.74 -13.16
N CYS A 155 18.15 -3.31 -13.07
CA CYS A 155 18.73 -3.74 -11.79
C CYS A 155 18.96 -2.56 -10.83
N MET A 156 19.42 -1.42 -11.34
CA MET A 156 19.58 -0.21 -10.52
C MET A 156 18.24 0.26 -9.95
N ALA A 157 17.20 0.34 -10.79
CA ALA A 157 15.86 0.72 -10.33
C ALA A 157 15.27 -0.30 -9.33
N GLU A 158 15.44 -1.59 -9.60
CA GLU A 158 14.98 -2.67 -8.73
C GLU A 158 15.59 -2.57 -7.33
N ARG A 159 16.88 -2.24 -7.21
CA ARG A 159 17.55 -2.06 -5.91
C ARG A 159 16.98 -0.89 -5.11
N VAL A 160 16.64 0.21 -5.78
CA VAL A 160 15.95 1.33 -5.12
C VAL A 160 14.55 0.92 -4.69
N TRP A 161 13.81 0.19 -5.54
CA TRP A 161 12.50 -0.33 -5.18
C TRP A 161 12.54 -1.34 -4.03
N ALA A 162 13.58 -2.17 -3.94
CA ALA A 162 13.80 -3.07 -2.81
C ALA A 162 14.12 -2.32 -1.50
N ALA A 163 14.68 -1.12 -1.59
CA ALA A 163 14.84 -0.22 -0.43
C ALA A 163 13.51 0.44 -0.03
N THR A 164 12.65 0.79 -1.00
CA THR A 164 11.31 1.35 -0.76
C THR A 164 10.34 0.32 -0.19
N TRP A 165 10.29 -0.88 -0.78
CA TRP A 165 9.43 -2.00 -0.40
C TRP A 165 10.22 -3.28 -0.04
N PRO A 166 10.98 -3.29 1.06
CA PRO A 166 11.57 -4.52 1.56
C PRO A 166 10.51 -5.61 1.72
N VAL A 167 10.88 -6.88 1.51
CA VAL A 167 9.97 -8.03 1.61
C VAL A 167 9.15 -8.02 2.91
N GLU A 168 9.79 -7.65 4.01
CA GLU A 168 9.13 -7.50 5.32
C GLU A 168 8.04 -6.42 5.33
N ARG A 169 8.24 -5.29 4.63
CA ARG A 169 7.23 -4.24 4.48
C ARG A 169 6.06 -4.69 3.61
N ILE A 170 6.33 -5.48 2.57
CA ILE A 170 5.27 -6.09 1.75
C ILE A 170 4.40 -6.99 2.63
N ARG A 171 5.01 -7.84 3.47
CA ARG A 171 4.29 -8.70 4.43
C ARG A 171 3.44 -7.91 5.42
N GLN A 172 4.00 -6.86 6.01
CA GLN A 172 3.27 -5.96 6.91
C GLN A 172 2.07 -5.33 6.20
N ARG A 173 2.28 -4.81 4.99
CA ARG A 173 1.21 -4.18 4.20
C ARG A 173 0.09 -5.16 3.91
N THR A 174 0.38 -6.39 3.49
CA THR A 174 -0.63 -7.43 3.25
C THR A 174 -1.48 -7.70 4.50
N PHE A 175 -0.86 -7.80 5.68
CA PHE A 175 -1.61 -7.93 6.94
C PHE A 175 -2.56 -6.75 7.20
N LEU A 176 -2.10 -5.53 6.91
CA LEU A 176 -2.90 -4.32 7.12
C LEU A 176 -4.04 -4.18 6.10
N THR A 177 -3.83 -4.63 4.87
CA THR A 177 -4.89 -4.73 3.86
C THR A 177 -5.98 -5.69 4.33
N PHE A 178 -5.62 -6.82 4.93
CA PHE A 178 -6.61 -7.69 5.56
C PHE A 178 -7.37 -6.99 6.69
N GLY A 179 -6.69 -6.24 7.55
CA GLY A 179 -7.33 -5.42 8.58
C GLY A 179 -8.30 -4.38 8.01
N MET A 180 -7.99 -3.79 6.85
CA MET A 180 -8.87 -2.88 6.13
C MET A 180 -10.14 -3.58 5.61
N GLU A 181 -10.02 -4.78 5.01
CA GLU A 181 -11.19 -5.55 4.55
C GLU A 181 -12.11 -5.95 5.70
N LEU A 182 -11.56 -6.24 6.88
CA LEU A 182 -12.37 -6.44 8.08
C LEU A 182 -13.14 -5.16 8.43
N LEU A 183 -12.47 -4.01 8.50
CA LEU A 183 -13.10 -2.73 8.86
C LEU A 183 -14.20 -2.33 7.88
N LEU A 184 -14.04 -2.61 6.59
CA LEU A 184 -15.07 -2.39 5.55
C LEU A 184 -16.38 -3.15 5.81
N SER A 185 -16.34 -4.22 6.61
CA SER A 185 -17.49 -5.07 6.89
C SER A 185 -18.27 -4.67 8.15
N LEU A 186 -17.73 -3.75 8.95
CA LEU A 186 -18.27 -3.45 10.28
C LEU A 186 -19.36 -2.37 10.22
N ASP A 187 -20.46 -2.62 10.91
CA ASP A 187 -21.44 -1.57 11.24
C ASP A 187 -20.91 -0.62 12.34
N LEU A 188 -21.67 0.42 12.67
CA LEU A 188 -21.30 1.38 13.72
C LEU A 188 -21.05 0.71 15.09
N ALA A 189 -21.91 -0.22 15.50
CA ALA A 189 -21.83 -0.84 16.81
C ALA A 189 -20.60 -1.76 16.91
N GLN A 190 -20.33 -2.51 15.85
CA GLN A 190 -19.16 -3.35 15.69
C GLN A 190 -17.88 -2.52 15.61
N THR A 191 -17.90 -1.40 14.89
CA THR A 191 -16.77 -0.45 14.81
C THR A 191 -16.42 0.12 16.17
N ARG A 192 -17.42 0.51 16.97
CA ARG A 192 -17.21 0.96 18.36
C ARG A 192 -16.59 -0.12 19.23
N ARG A 193 -17.07 -1.37 19.13
CA ARG A 193 -16.49 -2.50 19.86
C ARG A 193 -15.05 -2.78 19.41
N PHE A 194 -14.79 -2.73 18.11
CA PHE A 194 -13.46 -2.89 17.53
C PHE A 194 -12.48 -1.87 18.10
N PHE A 195 -12.80 -0.58 18.01
CA PHE A 195 -11.90 0.48 18.52
C PHE A 195 -11.82 0.49 20.04
N GLY A 196 -12.91 0.15 20.74
CA GLY A 196 -12.90 -0.06 22.17
C GLY A 196 -11.89 -1.12 22.61
N ALA A 197 -11.84 -2.26 21.91
CA ALA A 197 -10.84 -3.31 22.16
C ALA A 197 -9.43 -2.95 21.62
N PHE A 198 -9.35 -2.18 20.54
CA PHE A 198 -8.07 -1.79 19.93
C PHE A 198 -7.28 -0.86 20.85
N PHE A 199 -7.94 0.13 21.43
CA PHE A 199 -7.29 1.11 22.31
C PHE A 199 -7.04 0.59 23.73
N THR A 200 -7.57 -0.57 24.12
CA THR A 200 -7.21 -1.24 25.39
C THR A 200 -5.93 -2.08 25.27
N LEU A 201 -5.43 -2.30 24.06
CA LEU A 201 -4.13 -2.94 23.85
C LEU A 201 -3.00 -2.13 24.49
N ARG A 202 -1.89 -2.80 24.77
CA ARG A 202 -0.69 -2.13 25.29
C ARG A 202 -0.24 -1.03 24.32
N TYR A 203 0.19 0.10 24.88
CA TYR A 203 0.61 1.27 24.10
C TYR A 203 1.59 0.97 22.95
N PRO A 204 2.65 0.14 23.14
CA PRO A 204 3.58 -0.17 22.05
C PRO A 204 2.93 -0.89 20.86
N LEU A 205 1.85 -1.64 21.10
CA LEU A 205 1.18 -2.41 20.06
C LEU A 205 0.26 -1.54 19.21
N TRP A 206 -0.71 -0.86 19.82
CA TRP A 206 -1.63 -0.04 19.01
C TRP A 206 -0.90 1.16 18.38
N SER A 207 0.03 1.80 19.08
CA SER A 207 0.81 2.90 18.49
C SER A 207 1.77 2.41 17.42
N GLY A 208 2.35 1.22 17.59
CA GLY A 208 3.19 0.57 16.60
C GLY A 208 2.41 0.21 15.33
N PHE A 209 1.17 -0.28 15.48
CA PHE A 209 0.26 -0.56 14.37
C PHE A 209 -0.01 0.71 13.57
N LEU A 210 -0.51 1.77 14.22
CA LEU A 210 -0.84 3.04 13.55
C LEU A 210 0.37 3.72 12.86
N SER A 211 1.57 3.50 13.39
CA SER A 211 2.80 4.10 12.87
C SER A 211 3.62 3.19 11.93
N LEU A 212 3.08 2.01 11.55
CA LEU A 212 3.79 1.03 10.72
C LEU A 212 5.16 0.64 11.28
N ARG A 213 5.30 0.57 12.61
CA ARG A 213 6.56 0.19 13.28
C ARG A 213 6.60 -1.28 13.72
N LEU A 214 5.45 -1.95 13.75
CA LEU A 214 5.41 -3.38 14.06
C LEU A 214 5.95 -4.21 12.90
N GLY A 215 6.88 -5.11 13.21
CA GLY A 215 7.27 -6.21 12.32
C GLY A 215 6.08 -7.14 12.04
N PHE A 216 6.18 -7.96 11.00
CA PHE A 216 5.14 -8.90 10.59
C PHE A 216 4.78 -9.89 11.71
N LEU A 217 5.78 -10.46 12.39
CA LEU A 217 5.52 -11.34 13.54
C LEU A 217 4.86 -10.59 14.72
N GLN A 218 5.20 -9.32 14.90
CA GLN A 218 4.56 -8.48 15.92
C GLN A 218 3.11 -8.13 15.53
N LEU A 219 2.81 -8.01 14.23
CA LEU A 219 1.44 -7.85 13.73
C LEU A 219 0.59 -9.12 13.97
N ILE A 220 1.17 -10.31 13.79
CA ILE A 220 0.51 -11.57 14.18
C ILE A 220 0.23 -11.57 15.68
N GLY A 221 1.23 -11.24 16.51
CA GLY A 221 1.06 -11.12 17.96
C GLY A 221 0.00 -10.08 18.35
N PHE A 222 -0.03 -8.94 17.67
CA PHE A 222 -1.07 -7.92 17.80
C PHE A 222 -2.45 -8.50 17.49
N GLY A 223 -2.60 -9.26 16.40
CA GLY A 223 -3.88 -9.89 16.03
C GLY A 223 -4.37 -10.88 17.08
N LEU A 224 -3.46 -11.66 17.67
CA LEU A 224 -3.78 -12.58 18.77
C LEU A 224 -4.18 -11.84 20.05
N GLU A 225 -3.43 -10.82 20.47
CA GLU A 225 -3.74 -10.01 21.64
C GLU A 225 -5.08 -9.27 21.46
N PHE A 226 -5.33 -8.74 20.26
CA PHE A 226 -6.60 -8.12 19.89
C PHE A 226 -7.77 -9.11 19.94
N PHE A 227 -7.60 -10.32 19.40
CA PHE A 227 -8.61 -11.37 19.48
C PHE A 227 -8.93 -11.78 20.93
N MET A 228 -7.89 -11.92 21.77
CA MET A 228 -8.05 -12.24 23.19
C MET A 228 -8.73 -11.11 23.99
N ASN A 229 -8.51 -9.85 23.62
CA ASN A 229 -9.16 -8.71 24.31
C ASN A 229 -10.53 -8.33 23.74
N SER A 230 -10.92 -8.92 22.60
CA SER A 230 -12.22 -8.68 21.96
C SER A 230 -13.36 -9.43 22.67
N SER A 231 -14.57 -8.89 22.58
CA SER A 231 -15.78 -9.56 23.09
C SER A 231 -16.08 -10.86 22.30
N ASN A 232 -16.86 -11.78 22.86
CA ASN A 232 -17.23 -13.03 22.17
C ASN A 232 -17.91 -12.79 20.82
N GLU A 233 -18.74 -11.75 20.73
CA GLU A 233 -19.38 -11.35 19.48
C GLU A 233 -18.35 -10.88 18.44
N SER A 234 -17.43 -9.99 18.85
CA SER A 234 -16.34 -9.52 18.00
C SER A 234 -15.42 -10.67 17.57
N ARG A 235 -15.10 -11.62 18.45
CA ARG A 235 -14.33 -12.83 18.13
C ARG A 235 -15.04 -13.68 17.06
N GLY A 236 -16.35 -13.87 17.16
CA GLY A 236 -17.13 -14.59 16.17
C GLY A 236 -17.00 -13.98 14.77
N LYS A 237 -17.06 -12.64 14.66
CA LYS A 237 -16.80 -11.95 13.38
C LYS A 237 -15.35 -12.02 12.95
N LEU A 238 -14.41 -11.83 13.86
CA LEU A 238 -12.98 -11.99 13.56
C LEU A 238 -12.66 -13.38 13.01
N LEU A 239 -13.30 -14.44 13.50
CA LEU A 239 -13.15 -15.78 12.92
C LEU A 239 -13.82 -15.91 11.55
N GLN A 240 -15.04 -15.40 11.40
CA GLN A 240 -15.77 -15.43 10.14
C GLN A 240 -14.99 -14.76 9.00
N PHE A 241 -14.40 -13.58 9.26
CA PHE A 241 -13.58 -12.86 8.27
C PHE A 241 -12.12 -13.34 8.26
N GLY A 242 -11.58 -13.69 9.41
CA GLY A 242 -10.17 -14.00 9.59
C GLY A 242 -9.74 -15.34 9.03
N VAL A 243 -10.58 -16.38 9.06
CA VAL A 243 -10.18 -17.69 8.51
C VAL A 243 -10.02 -17.62 6.98
N PRO A 244 -11.02 -17.13 6.20
CA PRO A 244 -10.83 -16.95 4.75
C PRO A 244 -9.73 -15.93 4.43
N GLY A 245 -9.66 -14.82 5.19
CA GLY A 245 -8.65 -13.80 4.99
C GLY A 245 -7.22 -14.28 5.27
N LEU A 246 -7.02 -15.16 6.25
CA LEU A 246 -5.70 -15.77 6.52
C LEU A 246 -5.25 -16.64 5.34
N ILE A 247 -6.15 -17.41 4.74
CA ILE A 247 -5.84 -18.21 3.54
C ILE A 247 -5.44 -17.29 2.39
N ALA A 248 -6.19 -16.20 2.17
CA ALA A 248 -5.85 -15.20 1.15
C ALA A 248 -4.50 -14.54 1.41
N ILE A 249 -4.21 -14.14 2.66
CA ILE A 249 -2.91 -13.59 3.07
C ILE A 249 -1.79 -14.59 2.77
N LEU A 250 -1.92 -15.85 3.17
CA LEU A 250 -0.88 -16.86 2.93
C LEU A 250 -0.60 -17.05 1.43
N TRP A 251 -1.64 -17.00 0.61
CA TRP A 251 -1.50 -17.02 -0.85
C TRP A 251 -0.78 -15.77 -1.38
N GLU A 252 -1.22 -14.57 -0.99
CA GLU A 252 -0.61 -13.30 -1.39
C GLU A 252 0.85 -13.16 -0.91
N LEU A 253 1.20 -13.78 0.21
CA LEU A 253 2.55 -13.79 0.74
C LEU A 253 3.45 -14.85 0.10
N SER A 254 2.92 -15.76 -0.72
CA SER A 254 3.73 -16.81 -1.35
C SER A 254 4.94 -16.29 -2.14
N PRO A 255 4.88 -15.16 -2.89
CA PRO A 255 6.05 -14.61 -3.58
C PRO A 255 7.10 -14.06 -2.59
N THR A 256 6.72 -13.76 -1.35
CA THR A 256 7.65 -13.25 -0.33
C THR A 256 8.53 -14.36 0.27
N LEU A 257 8.26 -15.64 -0.01
CA LEU A 257 9.07 -16.76 0.47
C LEU A 257 10.43 -16.82 -0.22
N PHE A 258 10.48 -16.38 -1.48
CA PHE A 258 11.70 -16.26 -2.26
C PHE A 258 11.86 -14.81 -2.68
N PRO A 259 12.77 -14.02 -2.08
CA PRO A 259 12.94 -12.60 -2.41
C PRO A 259 13.13 -12.35 -3.91
N THR A 260 13.75 -13.29 -4.62
CA THR A 260 13.95 -13.29 -6.07
C THR A 260 12.66 -13.35 -6.89
N SER A 261 11.52 -13.72 -6.29
CA SER A 261 10.21 -13.69 -6.93
C SER A 261 9.62 -12.28 -7.00
N ILE A 262 10.03 -11.38 -6.09
CA ILE A 262 9.60 -9.97 -6.08
C ILE A 262 10.65 -9.10 -6.77
N TYR A 263 11.91 -9.39 -6.50
CA TYR A 263 13.07 -8.66 -6.98
C TYR A 263 14.03 -9.65 -7.67
N PRO A 264 13.85 -9.91 -8.98
CA PRO A 264 14.60 -10.94 -9.72
C PRO A 264 16.13 -10.79 -9.69
N THR A 265 16.64 -9.56 -9.53
CA THR A 265 18.07 -9.26 -9.45
C THR A 265 18.57 -9.14 -8.02
N ALA A 266 17.70 -9.24 -7.00
CA ALA A 266 18.10 -9.22 -5.60
C ALA A 266 19.10 -10.33 -5.26
N GLY A 267 20.25 -9.94 -4.74
CA GLY A 267 21.32 -10.86 -4.34
C GLY A 267 22.33 -11.21 -5.44
N ARG A 268 22.10 -10.81 -6.70
CA ARG A 268 23.10 -10.92 -7.77
C ARG A 268 23.97 -9.68 -7.82
N ASN A 269 25.29 -9.88 -7.93
CA ASN A 269 26.17 -8.76 -8.23
C ASN A 269 26.02 -8.38 -9.73
N LEU A 270 26.37 -7.14 -10.09
CA LEU A 270 26.25 -6.66 -11.47
C LEU A 270 27.07 -7.49 -12.48
N ARG A 271 28.13 -8.17 -12.02
CA ARG A 271 28.97 -9.03 -12.86
C ARG A 271 28.27 -10.35 -13.21
N GLU A 272 27.55 -10.95 -12.26
CA GLU A 272 26.75 -12.17 -12.46
C GLU A 272 25.57 -11.92 -13.40
N ILE A 273 24.92 -10.77 -13.28
CA ILE A 273 23.82 -10.36 -14.17
C ILE A 273 24.36 -10.15 -15.58
N LYS A 274 25.48 -9.43 -15.73
CA LYS A 274 26.13 -9.23 -17.03
C LYS A 274 26.52 -10.56 -17.66
N ALA A 275 27.13 -11.47 -16.89
CA ALA A 275 27.54 -12.78 -17.40
C ALA A 275 26.33 -13.62 -17.87
N ALA A 276 25.21 -13.56 -17.15
CA ALA A 276 23.97 -14.26 -17.54
C ALA A 276 23.34 -13.67 -18.82
N GLU A 277 23.34 -12.33 -18.97
CA GLU A 277 22.81 -11.68 -20.16
C GLU A 277 23.72 -11.90 -21.38
N ASP A 278 25.04 -11.78 -21.20
CA ASP A 278 26.03 -12.07 -22.23
C ASP A 278 25.89 -13.54 -22.70
N ALA A 279 25.70 -14.48 -21.77
CA ALA A 279 25.44 -15.88 -22.10
C ALA A 279 24.11 -16.07 -22.86
N ARG A 280 23.04 -15.35 -22.47
CA ARG A 280 21.73 -15.41 -23.15
C ARG A 280 21.80 -14.86 -24.58
N VAL A 281 22.51 -13.74 -24.78
CA VAL A 281 22.75 -13.15 -26.10
C VAL A 281 23.57 -14.09 -26.97
N GLN A 282 24.63 -14.70 -26.43
CA GLN A 282 25.44 -15.70 -27.15
C GLN A 282 24.60 -16.92 -27.55
N GLN A 283 23.72 -17.39 -26.67
CA GLN A 283 22.80 -18.49 -26.97
C GLN A 283 21.80 -18.12 -28.07
N GLN A 284 21.21 -16.93 -28.02
CA GLN A 284 20.30 -16.44 -29.07
C GLN A 284 21.01 -16.24 -30.42
N LEU A 285 22.27 -15.80 -30.41
CA LEU A 285 23.09 -15.70 -31.62
C LEU A 285 23.43 -17.09 -32.18
N ALA A 286 23.69 -18.08 -31.33
CA ALA A 286 23.94 -19.46 -31.74
C ALA A 286 22.68 -20.14 -32.30
N GLU A 287 21.51 -19.88 -31.69
CA GLU A 287 20.21 -20.40 -32.16
C GLU A 287 19.74 -19.70 -33.45
N GLY A 288 20.01 -18.39 -33.60
CA GLY A 288 19.77 -17.64 -34.83
C GLY A 288 20.74 -17.95 -35.98
N ALA A 289 21.88 -18.58 -35.67
CA ALA A 289 22.88 -19.04 -36.64
C ALA A 289 22.70 -20.51 -37.06
N ALA A 290 21.65 -21.20 -36.58
CA ALA A 290 21.33 -22.55 -37.04
C ALA A 290 21.11 -22.54 -38.58
N PRO A 291 21.77 -23.43 -39.35
CA PRO A 291 21.68 -23.39 -40.80
C PRO A 291 20.24 -23.63 -41.23
N ARG A 292 19.69 -22.76 -42.08
CA ARG A 292 18.48 -23.08 -42.85
C ARG A 292 18.79 -24.30 -43.70
N THR A 293 18.37 -25.48 -43.26
CA THR A 293 18.47 -26.72 -44.02
C THR A 293 17.55 -26.61 -45.24
N SER A 294 18.18 -26.62 -46.41
CA SER A 294 17.70 -27.01 -47.76
C SER A 294 16.26 -26.63 -48.15
N ALA A 295 16.15 -25.68 -49.07
CA ALA A 295 14.97 -25.46 -49.90
C ALA A 295 14.64 -26.72 -50.72
N PRO A 296 13.35 -27.06 -50.94
CA PRO A 296 12.98 -28.10 -51.89
C PRO A 296 13.09 -27.56 -53.32
N GLU A 297 13.60 -28.41 -54.21
CA GLU A 297 13.69 -28.19 -55.66
C GLU A 297 12.33 -27.82 -56.25
N ARG A 298 12.30 -26.78 -57.11
CA ARG A 298 11.15 -26.45 -57.94
C ARG A 298 11.12 -27.41 -59.13
N GLU A 299 10.12 -28.29 -59.17
CA GLU A 299 9.71 -28.96 -60.40
C GLU A 299 9.26 -27.93 -61.44
N GLU A 300 9.89 -27.96 -62.61
CA GLU A 300 9.43 -27.27 -63.82
C GLU A 300 8.15 -27.96 -64.34
N GLN A 301 7.05 -27.21 -64.44
CA GLN A 301 5.88 -27.62 -65.23
C GLN A 301 5.95 -27.01 -66.64
N PRO A 302 5.65 -27.76 -67.71
CA PRO A 302 5.77 -27.27 -69.07
C PRO A 302 4.56 -26.41 -69.47
N VAL A 303 4.86 -25.39 -70.27
CA VAL A 303 3.92 -24.49 -70.93
C VAL A 303 3.11 -25.25 -71.98
N GLY A 304 1.77 -25.16 -71.91
CA GLY A 304 0.84 -25.78 -72.86
C GLY A 304 -0.35 -24.87 -73.22
N ALA A 305 -0.23 -24.24 -74.39
CA ALA A 305 -1.20 -23.72 -75.36
C ALA A 305 -2.65 -23.31 -74.98
N ALA A 306 -2.96 -22.11 -75.47
CA ALA A 306 -4.24 -21.44 -75.68
C ALA A 306 -5.44 -22.27 -76.20
N LYS A 307 -6.64 -21.94 -75.69
CA LYS A 307 -7.72 -21.26 -76.43
C LYS A 307 -8.74 -20.64 -75.49
#